data_AF-A0A7X8V7I0-F1
#
_entry.id   AF-A0A7X8V7I0-F1
#
_cell.length_a   1.000
_cell.length_b   1.000
_cell.length_c   1.000
_cell.angle_alpha   90.00
_cell.angle_beta   90.00
_cell.angle_gamma   90.00
#
_symmetry.space_group_name_H-M   'P 1'
#
loop_
_entity.id
_entity.type
_entity.pdbx_description
1 polymer ?
#
loop_
_entity_poly.entity_id
_entity_poly.type
_entity_poly.pdbx_seq_one_letter_code
_entity_poly.pdbx_strand_id
1 'polypeptide(L)'
;MGGKNLVRTIMATAHDLLLNTVFFLMGITVLAGALSRILSEFGVVALLEKLLRPFMKPLYNLPGVAAIGALITFLSDNPAIISLSKDRKFASYFKKYQLVSLTNFGTAFGMGLIVILTMFAYGNVAATLVGLFGAICGSVISTRLMRRSVLKAYPELDSPAVPDYKEEEELEETKEETKKKEGVFMRFLNALLDGGKSGVDLGLQIIPGVLIITTFVLLTT
;
A
#
# COMPACT_ATOMS: atom_id res chain seq x y z
N MET A 1 40.16 -1.08 -5.82
CA MET A 1 39.69 -2.48 -5.70
C MET A 1 39.72 -3.12 -7.09
N GLY A 2 40.30 -4.31 -7.26
CA GLY A 2 40.33 -4.98 -8.57
C GLY A 2 38.94 -5.42 -9.04
N GLY A 3 38.67 -5.37 -10.36
CA GLY A 3 37.35 -5.66 -10.94
C GLY A 3 36.75 -7.03 -10.58
N LYS A 4 37.59 -8.03 -10.27
CA LYS A 4 37.14 -9.34 -9.76
C LYS A 4 36.50 -9.26 -8.37
N ASN A 5 37.01 -8.40 -7.49
CA ASN A 5 36.43 -8.18 -6.16
C ASN A 5 35.13 -7.39 -6.26
N LEU A 6 35.03 -6.44 -7.20
CA LEU A 6 33.81 -5.68 -7.47
C LEU A 6 32.65 -6.60 -7.89
N VAL A 7 32.86 -7.45 -8.89
CA VAL A 7 31.81 -8.37 -9.38
C VAL A 7 31.36 -9.34 -8.28
N ARG A 8 32.28 -9.82 -7.45
CA ARG A 8 31.95 -10.70 -6.31
C ARG A 8 31.10 -9.98 -5.27
N THR A 9 31.43 -8.73 -4.93
CA THR A 9 30.63 -7.92 -3.99
C THR A 9 29.24 -7.65 -4.57
N ILE A 10 29.13 -7.27 -5.84
CA ILE A 10 27.84 -7.06 -6.52
C ILE A 10 26.95 -8.30 -6.42
N MET A 11 27.50 -9.47 -6.78
CA MET A 11 26.74 -10.73 -6.75
C MET A 11 26.33 -11.13 -5.33
N ALA A 12 27.22 -10.97 -4.34
CA ALA A 12 26.93 -11.30 -2.95
C ALA A 12 25.85 -10.36 -2.36
N THR A 13 25.95 -9.05 -2.62
CA THR A 13 24.98 -8.06 -2.17
C THR A 13 23.62 -8.25 -2.83
N ALA A 14 23.59 -8.48 -4.15
CA ALA A 14 22.34 -8.73 -4.86
C ALA A 14 21.65 -10.02 -4.38
N HIS A 15 22.42 -11.07 -4.10
CA HIS A 15 21.89 -12.32 -3.56
C HIS A 15 21.29 -12.13 -2.15
N ASP A 16 21.99 -11.42 -1.28
CA ASP A 16 21.53 -11.11 0.09
C ASP A 16 20.25 -10.27 0.08
N LEU A 17 20.23 -9.21 -0.75
CA LEU A 17 19.05 -8.37 -0.93
C LEU A 17 17.86 -9.17 -1.48
N LEU A 18 18.06 -10.05 -2.45
CA LEU A 18 16.99 -10.86 -3.01
C LEU A 18 16.39 -11.79 -1.94
N LEU A 19 17.23 -12.57 -1.26
CA LEU A 19 16.75 -13.58 -0.31
C LEU A 19 16.18 -12.99 0.96
N ASN A 20 16.87 -12.03 1.57
CA ASN A 20 16.51 -11.53 2.89
C ASN A 20 15.56 -10.34 2.81
N THR A 21 15.73 -9.45 1.83
CA THR A 21 14.89 -8.25 1.73
C THR A 21 13.69 -8.51 0.83
N VAL A 22 13.88 -8.95 -0.41
CA VAL A 22 12.77 -9.02 -1.37
C VAL A 22 11.78 -10.13 -1.02
N PHE A 23 12.22 -11.33 -0.60
CA PHE A 23 11.27 -12.34 -0.15
C PHE A 23 10.55 -11.97 1.14
N PHE A 24 11.19 -11.22 2.04
CA PHE A 24 10.52 -10.68 3.22
C PHE A 24 9.42 -9.69 2.82
N LEU A 25 9.73 -8.72 1.95
CA LEU A 25 8.75 -7.78 1.42
C LEU A 25 7.63 -8.49 0.64
N MET A 26 7.95 -9.53 -0.12
CA MET A 26 6.98 -10.36 -0.82
C MET A 26 6.04 -11.08 0.15
N GLY A 27 6.56 -11.64 1.25
CA GLY A 27 5.72 -12.23 2.30
C GLY A 27 4.73 -11.23 2.87
N ILE A 28 5.19 -9.99 3.12
CA ILE A 28 4.32 -8.89 3.56
C ILE A 28 3.27 -8.55 2.51
N THR A 29 3.64 -8.39 1.23
CA THR A 29 2.68 -8.01 0.17
C THR A 29 1.65 -9.09 -0.09
N VAL A 30 2.02 -10.37 0.05
CA VAL A 30 1.11 -11.53 -0.03
C VAL A 30 0.09 -11.51 1.10
N LEU A 31 0.53 -11.36 2.35
CA LEU A 31 -0.38 -11.30 3.50
C LEU A 31 -1.29 -10.07 3.43
N ALA A 32 -0.73 -8.90 3.09
CA ALA A 32 -1.49 -7.67 2.95
C ALA A 32 -2.49 -7.73 1.78
N GLY A 33 -2.09 -8.31 0.64
CA GLY A 33 -2.97 -8.52 -0.51
C GLY A 33 -4.13 -9.47 -0.19
N ALA A 34 -3.83 -10.58 0.48
CA ALA A 34 -4.84 -11.54 0.92
C ALA A 34 -5.83 -10.90 1.92
N LEU A 35 -5.33 -10.15 2.91
CA LEU A 35 -6.16 -9.43 3.86
C LEU A 35 -7.02 -8.34 3.17
N SER A 36 -6.43 -7.56 2.28
CA SER A 36 -7.13 -6.56 1.46
C SER A 36 -8.33 -7.17 0.76
N ARG A 37 -8.12 -8.28 0.06
CA ARG A 37 -9.17 -8.91 -0.76
C ARG A 37 -10.29 -9.47 0.10
N ILE A 38 -9.99 -10.03 1.28
CA ILE A 38 -11.01 -10.43 2.27
C ILE A 38 -11.82 -9.22 2.72
N LEU A 39 -11.16 -8.14 3.15
CA LEU A 39 -11.86 -6.95 3.65
C LEU A 39 -12.77 -6.33 2.57
N SER A 40 -12.33 -6.38 1.31
CA SER A 40 -13.10 -5.98 0.13
C SER A 40 -14.29 -6.92 -0.12
N GLU A 41 -14.08 -8.24 -0.11
CA GLU A 41 -15.10 -9.28 -0.37
C GLU A 41 -16.26 -9.21 0.63
N PHE A 42 -15.96 -9.05 1.93
CA PHE A 42 -16.95 -8.99 3.00
C PHE A 42 -17.52 -7.58 3.27
N GLY A 43 -17.21 -6.59 2.40
CA GLY A 43 -17.78 -5.24 2.49
C GLY A 43 -17.29 -4.41 3.68
N VAL A 44 -16.26 -4.86 4.39
CA VAL A 44 -15.66 -4.15 5.53
C VAL A 44 -15.08 -2.81 5.08
N VAL A 45 -14.53 -2.76 3.87
CA VAL A 45 -14.01 -1.54 3.24
C VAL A 45 -15.10 -0.46 3.13
N ALA A 46 -16.32 -0.82 2.69
CA ALA A 46 -17.44 0.13 2.55
C ALA A 46 -17.93 0.66 3.91
N LEU A 47 -17.94 -0.20 4.93
CA LEU A 47 -18.33 0.18 6.29
C LEU A 47 -17.32 1.18 6.87
N LEU A 48 -16.03 0.89 6.71
CA LEU A 48 -14.94 1.77 7.15
C LEU A 48 -14.93 3.09 6.37
N GLU A 49 -15.26 3.08 5.07
CA GLU A 49 -15.44 4.32 4.32
C GLU A 49 -16.48 5.21 5.00
N LYS A 50 -17.68 4.68 5.26
CA LYS A 50 -18.78 5.45 5.85
C LYS A 50 -18.42 6.00 7.23
N LEU A 51 -17.69 5.23 8.04
CA LEU A 51 -17.26 5.60 9.38
C LEU A 51 -16.15 6.65 9.39
N LEU A 52 -15.14 6.52 8.51
CA LEU A 52 -13.92 7.34 8.53
C LEU A 52 -13.98 8.55 7.58
N ARG A 53 -14.91 8.56 6.63
CA ARG A 53 -15.16 9.70 5.73
C ARG A 53 -15.36 11.05 6.43
N PRO A 54 -16.11 11.19 7.55
CA PRO A 54 -16.25 12.47 8.23
C PRO A 54 -14.93 13.03 8.78
N PHE A 55 -13.94 12.17 9.06
CA PHE A 55 -12.62 12.59 9.53
C PHE A 55 -11.62 12.80 8.37
N MET A 56 -11.58 11.87 7.41
CA MET A 56 -10.62 11.90 6.30
C MET A 56 -10.88 13.03 5.29
N LYS A 57 -12.15 13.35 5.03
CA LYS A 57 -12.52 14.38 4.05
C LYS A 57 -12.07 15.80 4.46
N PRO A 58 -12.27 16.28 5.71
CA PRO A 58 -11.77 17.59 6.11
C PRO A 58 -10.26 17.65 6.31
N LEU A 59 -9.60 16.60 6.82
CA LEU A 59 -8.16 16.62 7.03
C LEU A 59 -7.38 16.45 5.73
N TYR A 60 -7.60 15.34 5.03
CA TYR A 60 -6.79 14.91 3.88
C TYR A 60 -7.51 15.05 2.53
N ASN A 61 -8.82 15.29 2.52
CA ASN A 61 -9.64 15.33 1.30
C ASN A 61 -9.50 14.05 0.46
N LEU A 62 -9.36 12.92 1.15
CA LEU A 62 -9.31 11.55 0.62
C LEU A 62 -10.58 10.78 1.04
N PRO A 63 -10.96 9.72 0.31
CA PRO A 63 -12.06 8.85 0.74
C PRO A 63 -11.71 8.15 2.07
N GLY A 64 -12.73 7.76 2.83
CA GLY A 64 -12.56 7.16 4.17
C GLY A 64 -11.71 5.89 4.15
N VAL A 65 -11.78 5.11 3.06
CA VAL A 65 -10.98 3.89 2.85
C VAL A 65 -9.47 4.13 2.86
N ALA A 66 -9.00 5.35 2.57
CA ALA A 66 -7.58 5.68 2.60
C ALA A 66 -6.95 5.48 3.99
N ALA A 67 -7.73 5.62 5.06
CA ALA A 67 -7.29 5.39 6.42
C ALA A 67 -6.90 3.92 6.67
N ILE A 68 -7.52 2.96 5.99
CA ILE A 68 -7.14 1.55 6.04
C ILE A 68 -5.73 1.38 5.46
N GLY A 69 -5.45 2.06 4.34
CA GLY A 69 -4.12 2.08 3.74
C GLY A 69 -3.06 2.61 4.69
N ALA A 70 -3.35 3.72 5.39
CA ALA A 70 -2.46 4.25 6.42
C ALA A 70 -2.30 3.30 7.62
N LEU A 71 -3.37 2.68 8.11
CA LEU A 71 -3.27 1.73 9.22
C LEU A 71 -2.42 0.52 8.86
N ILE A 72 -2.64 -0.07 7.68
CA ILE A 72 -1.89 -1.24 7.23
C ILE A 72 -0.41 -0.89 6.99
N THR A 73 -0.10 0.29 6.44
CA THR A 73 1.29 0.77 6.29
C THR A 73 1.96 1.10 7.61
N PHE A 74 1.20 1.66 8.54
CA PHE A 74 1.69 1.98 9.88
C PHE A 74 2.08 0.74 10.67
N LEU A 75 1.32 -0.35 10.50
CA LEU A 75 1.59 -1.64 11.14
C LEU A 75 2.68 -2.46 10.42
N SER A 76 2.75 -2.35 9.09
CA SER A 76 3.64 -3.17 8.27
C SER A 76 4.68 -2.31 7.56
N ASP A 77 4.45 -1.92 6.31
CA ASP A 77 5.34 -1.04 5.54
C ASP A 77 4.65 -0.58 4.23
N ASN A 78 5.31 0.27 3.45
CA ASN A 78 4.89 0.81 2.16
C ASN A 78 4.45 -0.23 1.12
N PRO A 79 5.04 -1.42 1.01
CA PRO A 79 4.54 -2.43 0.07
C PRO A 79 3.10 -2.87 0.37
N ALA A 80 2.65 -2.79 1.63
CA ALA A 80 1.31 -3.21 2.01
C ALA A 80 0.21 -2.26 1.48
N ILE A 81 0.44 -0.94 1.41
CA ILE A 81 -0.53 -0.02 0.78
C ILE A 81 -0.54 -0.17 -0.73
N ILE A 82 0.57 -0.57 -1.35
CA ILE A 82 0.61 -0.83 -2.79
C ILE A 82 -0.30 -2.01 -3.12
N SER A 83 -0.25 -3.10 -2.35
CA SER A 83 -1.19 -4.23 -2.46
C SER A 83 -2.65 -3.80 -2.37
N LEU A 84 -2.97 -2.97 -1.36
CA LEU A 84 -4.33 -2.44 -1.18
C LEU A 84 -4.76 -1.54 -2.35
N SER A 85 -3.87 -0.68 -2.85
CA SER A 85 -4.16 0.25 -3.96
C SER A 85 -4.42 -0.45 -5.30
N LYS A 86 -3.93 -1.69 -5.47
CA LYS A 86 -4.15 -2.50 -6.67
C LYS A 86 -5.43 -3.35 -6.61
N ASP A 87 -6.04 -3.50 -5.45
CA ASP A 87 -7.35 -4.13 -5.35
C ASP A 87 -8.38 -3.24 -6.05
N ARG A 88 -9.02 -3.76 -7.10
CA ARG A 88 -10.00 -3.01 -7.91
C ARG A 88 -11.14 -2.44 -7.08
N LYS A 89 -11.63 -3.20 -6.09
CA LYS A 89 -12.73 -2.78 -5.23
C LYS A 89 -12.30 -1.69 -4.26
N PHE A 90 -11.04 -1.68 -3.83
CA PHE A 90 -10.51 -0.59 -3.03
C PHE A 90 -10.23 0.65 -3.90
N ALA A 91 -9.65 0.46 -5.08
CA ALA A 91 -9.32 1.51 -6.03
C ALA A 91 -10.54 2.25 -6.60
N SER A 92 -11.70 1.59 -6.72
CA SER A 92 -12.93 2.19 -7.25
C SER A 92 -13.48 3.34 -6.40
N TYR A 93 -13.16 3.39 -5.09
CA TYR A 93 -13.50 4.50 -4.21
C TYR A 93 -12.68 5.78 -4.46
N PHE A 94 -11.64 5.71 -5.30
CA PHE A 94 -10.71 6.80 -5.54
C PHE A 94 -10.83 7.36 -6.96
N LYS A 95 -10.48 8.63 -7.12
CA LYS A 95 -10.07 9.20 -8.41
C LYS A 95 -8.60 8.90 -8.69
N LYS A 96 -8.16 8.95 -9.95
CA LYS A 96 -6.76 8.65 -10.31
C LYS A 96 -5.77 9.51 -9.54
N TYR A 97 -6.02 10.83 -9.42
CA TYR A 97 -5.15 11.70 -8.62
C TYR A 97 -5.14 11.34 -7.12
N GLN A 98 -6.23 10.76 -6.58
CA GLN A 98 -6.31 10.37 -5.18
C GLN A 98 -5.54 9.07 -4.90
N LEU A 99 -5.49 8.13 -5.85
CA LEU A 99 -4.63 6.95 -5.74
C LEU A 99 -3.15 7.32 -5.76
N VAL A 100 -2.75 8.26 -6.62
CA VAL A 100 -1.39 8.80 -6.61
C VAL A 100 -1.11 9.46 -5.27
N SER A 101 -2.08 10.20 -4.71
CA SER A 101 -1.95 10.81 -3.39
C SER A 101 -1.96 9.83 -2.22
N LEU A 102 -2.55 8.65 -2.41
CA LEU A 102 -2.66 7.62 -1.39
C LEU A 102 -1.30 7.02 -1.06
N THR A 103 -0.42 6.82 -2.05
CA THR A 103 0.92 6.29 -1.80
C THR A 103 1.74 7.25 -0.95
N ASN A 104 1.73 8.55 -1.26
CA ASN A 104 2.38 9.58 -0.45
C ASN A 104 1.79 9.67 0.97
N PHE A 105 0.47 9.54 1.09
CA PHE A 105 -0.20 9.47 2.39
C PHE A 105 0.27 8.24 3.19
N GLY A 106 0.32 7.06 2.57
CA GLY A 106 0.82 5.83 3.20
C GLY A 106 2.29 5.93 3.62
N THR A 107 3.14 6.51 2.78
CA THR A 107 4.57 6.70 3.08
C THR A 107 4.80 7.57 4.31
N ALA A 108 3.96 8.57 4.55
CA ALA A 108 4.07 9.39 5.75
C ALA A 108 3.83 8.61 7.06
N PHE A 109 3.18 7.44 6.97
CA PHE A 109 2.93 6.55 8.10
C PHE A 109 3.75 5.25 8.05
N GLY A 110 4.57 5.03 7.02
CA GLY A 110 5.37 3.81 6.86
C GLY A 110 6.32 3.54 8.04
N MET A 111 6.31 2.29 8.55
CA MET A 111 7.05 1.83 9.74
C MET A 111 6.74 2.59 11.05
N GLY A 112 5.65 3.36 11.11
CA GLY A 112 5.34 4.19 12.26
C GLY A 112 5.22 3.41 13.58
N LEU A 113 4.58 2.25 13.58
CA LEU A 113 4.46 1.44 14.81
C LEU A 113 5.81 0.95 15.32
N ILE A 114 6.68 0.46 14.44
CA ILE A 114 8.01 -0.06 14.82
C ILE A 114 8.87 1.06 15.40
N VAL A 115 8.86 2.24 14.76
CA VAL A 115 9.60 3.41 15.24
C VAL A 115 9.08 3.89 16.60
N ILE A 116 7.76 3.88 16.79
CA ILE A 116 7.15 4.24 18.06
C ILE A 116 7.56 3.25 19.16
N LEU A 117 7.38 1.95 18.92
CA LEU A 117 7.71 0.91 19.90
C LEU A 117 9.20 0.91 20.27
N THR A 118 10.09 1.10 19.30
CA THR A 118 11.53 1.19 19.54
C THR A 118 11.88 2.43 20.37
N MET A 119 11.31 3.60 20.05
CA MET A 119 11.56 4.82 20.84
C MET A 119 10.97 4.77 22.26
N PHE A 120 9.83 4.09 22.43
CA PHE A 120 9.30 3.76 23.76
C PHE A 120 10.25 2.85 24.53
N ALA A 121 10.83 1.84 23.88
CA ALA A 121 11.83 0.96 24.50
C ALA A 121 13.10 1.71 24.93
N TYR A 122 13.48 2.77 24.21
CA TYR A 122 14.56 3.69 24.60
C TYR A 122 14.15 4.73 25.67
N GLY A 123 12.91 4.71 26.15
CA GLY A 123 12.40 5.62 27.18
C GLY A 123 12.05 7.03 26.71
N ASN A 124 12.11 7.31 25.40
CA ASN A 124 11.93 8.65 24.83
C ASN A 124 10.50 8.89 24.31
N VAL A 125 9.54 8.90 25.24
CA VAL A 125 8.11 9.07 24.93
C VAL A 125 7.80 10.43 24.30
N ALA A 126 8.38 11.51 24.83
CA ALA A 126 8.13 12.87 24.34
C ALA A 126 8.59 13.07 22.89
N ALA A 127 9.79 12.58 22.55
CA ALA A 127 10.31 12.65 21.18
C ALA A 127 9.45 11.85 20.20
N THR A 128 8.94 10.69 20.63
CA THR A 128 8.03 9.84 19.86
C THR A 128 6.74 10.57 19.50
N LEU A 129 6.11 11.24 20.48
CA LEU A 129 4.88 12.00 20.26
C LEU A 129 5.09 13.20 19.34
N VAL A 130 6.22 13.89 19.47
CA VAL A 130 6.59 15.00 18.57
C VAL A 130 6.80 14.48 17.15
N GLY A 131 7.49 13.34 16.98
CA GLY A 131 7.68 12.69 15.69
C GLY A 131 6.35 12.28 15.03
N LEU A 132 5.45 11.67 15.81
CA LEU A 132 4.12 11.29 15.33
C LEU A 132 3.28 12.52 14.93
N PHE A 133 3.33 13.59 15.73
CA PHE A 133 2.64 14.84 15.40
C PHE A 133 3.22 15.49 14.14
N GLY A 134 4.54 15.46 13.98
CA GLY A 134 5.24 15.90 12.78
C GLY A 134 4.83 15.10 11.54
N ALA A 135 4.72 13.77 11.65
CA ALA A 135 4.25 12.91 10.57
C ALA A 135 2.79 13.21 10.18
N ILE A 136 1.91 13.43 11.16
CA ILE A 136 0.52 13.82 10.91
C ILE A 136 0.47 15.19 10.22
N CYS A 137 1.14 16.21 10.74
CA CYS A 137 1.12 17.54 10.13
C CYS A 137 1.75 17.55 8.73
N GLY A 138 2.89 16.88 8.58
CA GLY A 138 3.61 16.73 7.32
C GLY A 138 2.78 15.98 6.28
N SER A 139 2.11 14.90 6.68
CA SER A 139 1.22 14.14 5.78
C SER A 139 0.03 14.99 5.33
N VAL A 140 -0.59 15.80 6.20
CA VAL A 140 -1.68 16.71 5.83
C VAL A 140 -1.21 17.72 4.78
N ILE A 141 -0.08 18.38 5.03
CA ILE A 141 0.46 19.40 4.12
C ILE A 141 0.90 18.76 2.80
N SER A 142 1.67 17.67 2.85
CA SER A 142 2.21 16.97 1.68
C SER A 142 1.09 16.43 0.78
N THR A 143 0.09 15.75 1.36
CA THR A 143 -1.05 15.19 0.63
C THR A 143 -1.85 16.29 -0.08
N ARG A 144 -2.08 17.44 0.60
CA ARG A 144 -2.79 18.58 0.02
C ARG A 144 -2.01 19.25 -1.10
N LEU A 145 -0.71 19.47 -0.90
CA LEU A 145 0.17 20.05 -1.92
C LEU A 145 0.26 19.15 -3.14
N MET A 146 0.52 17.85 -2.95
CA MET A 146 0.65 16.90 -4.05
C MET A 146 -0.64 16.84 -4.86
N ARG A 147 -1.80 16.77 -4.22
CA ARG A 147 -3.08 16.81 -4.93
C ARG A 147 -3.22 18.09 -5.78
N ARG A 148 -2.93 19.26 -5.21
CA ARG A 148 -3.06 20.53 -5.93
C ARG A 148 -2.10 20.62 -7.12
N SER A 149 -0.87 20.15 -6.95
CA SER A 149 0.14 20.11 -8.01
C SER A 149 -0.21 19.10 -9.10
N VAL A 150 -0.64 17.90 -8.73
CA VAL A 150 -1.02 16.84 -9.67
C VAL A 150 -2.23 17.25 -10.50
N LEU A 151 -3.29 17.82 -9.89
CA LEU A 151 -4.45 18.32 -10.64
C LEU A 151 -4.12 19.52 -11.52
N LYS A 152 -3.14 20.36 -11.13
CA LYS A 152 -2.70 21.49 -11.95
C LYS A 152 -1.87 21.03 -13.16
N ALA A 153 -1.04 20.00 -12.98
CA ALA A 153 -0.17 19.48 -14.03
C ALA A 153 -0.89 18.50 -14.97
N TYR A 154 -1.83 17.72 -14.44
CA TYR A 154 -2.54 16.66 -15.15
C TYR A 154 -4.06 16.70 -14.83
N PRO A 155 -4.81 17.63 -15.43
CA PRO A 155 -6.25 17.77 -15.19
C PRO A 155 -7.05 16.51 -15.54
N GLU A 156 -6.58 15.70 -16.50
CA GLU A 156 -7.18 14.44 -16.93
C GLU A 156 -7.24 13.35 -15.83
N LEU A 157 -6.47 13.51 -14.76
CA LEU A 157 -6.50 12.62 -13.60
C LEU A 157 -7.71 12.86 -12.67
N ASP A 158 -8.53 13.88 -12.94
CA ASP A 158 -9.86 14.07 -12.31
C ASP A 158 -10.93 13.12 -12.87
N SER A 159 -10.52 11.91 -13.23
CA SER A 159 -11.38 10.80 -13.63
C SER A 159 -11.40 9.72 -12.54
N PRO A 160 -12.46 8.88 -12.49
CA PRO A 160 -12.49 7.72 -11.61
C PRO A 160 -11.25 6.86 -11.84
N ALA A 161 -10.66 6.32 -10.76
CA ALA A 161 -9.51 5.42 -10.89
C ALA A 161 -9.85 4.15 -11.67
N VAL A 162 -11.10 3.68 -11.51
CA VAL A 162 -11.66 2.54 -12.24
C VAL A 162 -12.90 3.05 -12.98
N PRO A 163 -12.78 3.45 -14.26
CA PRO A 163 -13.87 4.07 -15.03
C PRO A 163 -15.09 3.15 -15.17
N ASP A 164 -14.86 1.85 -15.37
CA ASP A 164 -15.90 0.86 -15.70
C ASP A 164 -16.39 0.07 -14.48
N TYR A 165 -16.03 0.47 -13.26
CA TYR A 165 -16.36 -0.33 -12.06
C TYR A 165 -17.87 -0.55 -11.88
N LYS A 166 -18.72 0.40 -12.29
CA LYS A 166 -20.19 0.28 -12.16
C LYS A 166 -20.81 -0.69 -13.17
N GLU A 167 -20.29 -0.76 -14.39
CA GLU A 167 -20.74 -1.71 -15.42
C GLU A 167 -20.13 -3.10 -15.17
N GLU A 168 -18.90 -3.16 -14.64
CA GLU A 168 -18.31 -4.40 -14.14
C GLU A 168 -18.95 -4.87 -12.83
N GLU A 169 -19.51 -4.01 -11.98
CA GLU A 169 -20.28 -4.43 -10.80
C GLU A 169 -21.51 -5.23 -11.22
N GLU A 170 -22.23 -4.84 -12.28
CA GLU A 170 -23.37 -5.63 -12.82
C GLU A 170 -22.91 -6.97 -13.45
N LEU A 171 -21.73 -7.02 -14.08
CA LEU A 171 -21.14 -8.24 -14.64
C LEU A 171 -20.50 -9.15 -13.57
N GLU A 172 -19.89 -8.57 -12.54
CA GLU A 172 -19.40 -9.26 -11.34
C GLU A 172 -20.55 -9.70 -10.46
N GLU A 173 -21.66 -8.95 -10.36
CA GLU A 173 -22.91 -9.36 -9.72
C GLU A 173 -23.50 -10.59 -10.43
N THR A 174 -23.42 -10.66 -11.75
CA THR A 174 -23.82 -11.84 -12.53
C THR A 174 -22.88 -13.05 -12.28
N LYS A 175 -21.57 -12.80 -12.09
CA LYS A 175 -20.62 -13.83 -11.61
C LYS A 175 -20.80 -14.14 -10.13
N GLU A 176 -21.26 -13.20 -9.32
CA GLU A 176 -21.58 -13.35 -7.90
C GLU A 176 -22.89 -14.11 -7.72
N GLU A 177 -23.84 -14.06 -8.65
CA GLU A 177 -24.98 -14.99 -8.70
C GLU A 177 -24.53 -16.42 -8.95
N THR A 178 -23.41 -16.58 -9.67
CA THR A 178 -22.76 -17.88 -9.84
C THR A 178 -21.94 -18.29 -8.59
N LYS A 179 -21.25 -17.34 -7.93
CA LYS A 179 -20.55 -17.54 -6.64
C LYS A 179 -21.48 -17.62 -5.42
N LYS A 180 -22.73 -17.16 -5.51
CA LYS A 180 -23.77 -17.35 -4.47
C LYS A 180 -24.11 -18.83 -4.28
N LYS A 181 -23.74 -19.70 -5.24
CA LYS A 181 -23.79 -21.16 -5.09
C LYS A 181 -22.58 -21.73 -4.34
N GLU A 182 -21.50 -20.97 -4.15
CA GLU A 182 -20.34 -21.37 -3.35
C GLU A 182 -20.55 -20.98 -1.87
N GLY A 183 -20.25 -21.90 -0.95
CA GLY A 183 -20.33 -21.63 0.48
C GLY A 183 -19.42 -20.49 0.92
N VAL A 184 -19.76 -19.83 2.04
CA VAL A 184 -18.99 -18.71 2.63
C VAL A 184 -17.50 -19.04 2.77
N PHE A 185 -17.17 -20.29 3.07
CA PHE A 185 -15.79 -20.79 3.15
C PHE A 185 -15.04 -20.74 1.81
N MET A 186 -15.69 -21.13 0.70
CA MET A 186 -15.07 -21.08 -0.63
C MET A 186 -14.84 -19.64 -1.09
N ARG A 187 -15.76 -18.73 -0.79
CA ARG A 187 -15.57 -17.29 -1.05
C ARG A 187 -14.38 -16.73 -0.27
N PHE A 188 -14.24 -17.11 1.00
CA PHE A 188 -13.10 -16.73 1.82
C PHE A 188 -11.77 -17.26 1.25
N LEU A 189 -11.72 -18.54 0.88
CA LEU A 189 -10.52 -19.14 0.27
C LEU A 189 -10.16 -18.50 -1.08
N ASN A 190 -11.15 -18.26 -1.95
CA ASN A 190 -10.93 -17.61 -3.24
C ASN A 190 -10.40 -16.18 -3.05
N ALA A 191 -10.99 -15.40 -2.13
CA ALA A 191 -10.50 -14.06 -1.82
C ALA A 191 -9.06 -14.07 -1.26
N LEU A 192 -8.75 -15.02 -0.35
CA LEU A 192 -7.40 -15.24 0.16
C LEU A 192 -6.38 -15.52 -0.95
N LEU A 193 -6.71 -16.47 -1.84
CA LEU A 193 -5.83 -16.89 -2.93
C LEU A 193 -5.64 -15.79 -3.98
N ASP A 194 -6.71 -15.11 -4.37
CA ASP A 194 -6.66 -13.99 -5.31
C ASP A 194 -5.81 -12.85 -4.77
N GLY A 195 -6.05 -12.46 -3.52
CA GLY A 195 -5.28 -11.42 -2.85
C GLY A 195 -3.81 -11.82 -2.66
N GLY A 196 -3.56 -13.08 -2.29
CA GLY A 196 -2.20 -13.62 -2.16
C GLY A 196 -1.43 -13.61 -3.48
N LYS A 197 -2.06 -14.02 -4.59
CA LYS A 197 -1.48 -13.98 -5.93
C LYS A 197 -1.09 -12.55 -6.33
N SER A 198 -1.99 -11.58 -6.11
CA SER A 198 -1.70 -10.17 -6.37
C SER A 198 -0.49 -9.67 -5.57
N GLY A 199 -0.35 -10.13 -4.31
CA GLY A 199 0.79 -9.84 -3.48
C GLY A 199 2.11 -10.45 -3.97
N VAL A 200 2.09 -11.67 -4.54
CA VAL A 200 3.27 -12.27 -5.18
C VAL A 200 3.69 -11.45 -6.40
N ASP A 201 2.74 -11.10 -7.27
CA ASP A 201 3.01 -10.29 -8.47
C ASP A 201 3.66 -8.94 -8.10
N LEU A 202 3.22 -8.35 -7.00
CA LEU A 202 3.84 -7.15 -6.43
C LEU A 202 5.26 -7.38 -5.93
N GLY A 203 5.50 -8.46 -5.19
CA GLY A 203 6.85 -8.81 -4.73
C GLY A 203 7.82 -9.01 -5.90
N LEU A 204 7.36 -9.65 -6.97
CA LEU A 204 8.15 -9.80 -8.20
C LEU A 204 8.46 -8.47 -8.87
N GLN A 205 7.52 -7.51 -8.87
CA GLN A 205 7.72 -6.17 -9.41
C GLN A 205 8.73 -5.33 -8.60
N ILE A 206 8.95 -5.64 -7.32
CA ILE A 206 9.89 -4.93 -6.44
C ILE A 206 11.34 -5.39 -6.69
N ILE A 207 11.57 -6.63 -7.15
CA ILE A 207 12.91 -7.22 -7.35
C ILE A 207 13.86 -6.30 -8.13
N PRO A 208 13.50 -5.78 -9.33
CA PRO A 208 14.45 -5.02 -10.13
C PRO A 208 14.85 -3.71 -9.44
N GLY A 209 13.91 -3.05 -8.76
CA GLY A 209 14.17 -1.82 -8.03
C GLY A 209 15.15 -2.04 -6.89
N VAL A 210 14.89 -3.03 -6.03
CA VAL A 210 15.78 -3.32 -4.89
C VAL A 210 17.15 -3.79 -5.35
N LEU A 211 17.23 -4.68 -6.33
CA LEU A 211 18.53 -5.23 -6.74
C LEU A 211 19.39 -4.24 -7.50
N ILE A 212 18.82 -3.49 -8.45
CA ILE A 212 19.63 -2.62 -9.30
C ILE A 212 19.96 -1.33 -8.54
N ILE A 213 18.96 -0.68 -7.94
CA ILE A 213 19.13 0.64 -7.33
C ILE A 213 19.92 0.51 -6.02
N THR A 214 19.54 -0.41 -5.13
CA THR A 214 20.23 -0.54 -3.83
C THR A 214 21.66 -1.03 -4.02
N THR A 215 21.92 -1.96 -4.94
CA THR A 215 23.30 -2.37 -5.22
C THR A 215 24.12 -1.23 -5.79
N PHE A 216 23.56 -0.41 -6.69
CA PHE A 216 24.26 0.77 -7.22
C PHE A 216 24.58 1.80 -6.12
N VAL A 217 23.63 2.09 -5.23
CA VAL A 217 23.83 3.01 -4.10
C VAL A 217 24.89 2.46 -3.13
N LEU A 218 24.86 1.17 -2.81
CA LEU A 218 25.84 0.52 -1.92
C LEU A 218 27.24 0.43 -2.52
N LEU A 219 27.39 0.47 -3.85
CA LEU A 219 28.70 0.53 -4.50
C LEU A 219 29.26 1.95 -4.57
N THR A 220 28.40 2.96 -4.53
CA THR A 220 28.77 4.38 -4.63
C THR A 220 28.96 5.05 -3.27
N THR A 221 28.49 4.40 -2.20
CA THR A 221 28.71 4.78 -0.80
C THR A 221 29.92 4.04 -0.25
#